data_AF-A0A935NW13-F1
#
_entry.id   AF-A0A935NW13-F1
#
_cell.length_a   1.000
_cell.length_b   1.000
_cell.length_c   1.000
_cell.angle_alpha   90.00
_cell.angle_beta   90.00
_cell.angle_gamma   90.00
#
_symmetry.space_group_name_H-M   'P 1'
#
loop_
_entity.id
_entity.type
_entity.pdbx_description
1 polymer ?
#
loop_
_entity_poly.entity_id
_entity_poly.type
_entity_poly.pdbx_seq_one_letter_code
_entity_poly.pdbx_strand_id
1 'polypeptide(L)'
;MTRKLNKTLFAVALVTAGSSSVALAEIAPATPAVHKVFAASSTGDLARVIGTGANAKLRATDEEFTNEQMTFAFGAGNKGIAIEMHSAEALNPATNTVTLPPGPRANNRMQGACAPIELVNNAGVTEAKPTGQPVFITANNGNEYRQFNHPRVMPINDGKNFAVFYNVQFQGTNDTVRLVAVLDATCKHVPMSGGQAGQPNRYNAATNPGVIIMAKNNDDACMMQDTAGETALPLGGGKTKFVSWCGANGNGRDDGWAFRFNLNCQLDANGAATACAAVKGNGDDVSVEANEERTHGSCTVGTDKNTATCTWTAGNTQPQREGAWIGAVDITDGQPMKVLWKKMIAGRKEVQVAGKAVRTYAMRAMHTRVLNADGTPSDVVMFRSGDVQGSNANNGIKGGVYRANEVSLLKATRAGLEIVQAPTNFKGKFLGALDTHVTICGGVFGTTSTPGFAMMSGSMTATGDASIRFLTTDGAKLKHEPQTLSVGANYDMHLYSNLLGNNPYNQGRGFGDCQVMKDPFNPGKSILIAAVNGKDVTQGASQFKPSGYLSTLVVAGPKAPAAGSGTGQSGNGEGNTATDGDSSVGGCSTGSGSTGLATLFLLGLVAAIRRRRA
;
A
#
# COMPACT_ATOMS: atom_id res chain seq x y z
N MET A 1 -24.21 61.98 -3.37
CA MET A 1 -23.70 61.16 -2.24
C MET A 1 -23.14 59.88 -2.82
N THR A 2 -21.84 59.84 -3.02
CA THR A 2 -21.08 58.76 -3.64
C THR A 2 -19.87 58.54 -2.74
N ARG A 3 -19.80 57.39 -2.05
CA ARG A 3 -18.63 57.03 -1.23
C ARG A 3 -17.83 55.92 -1.90
N LYS A 4 -16.54 56.22 -2.01
CA LYS A 4 -15.50 55.55 -2.78
C LYS A 4 -15.11 54.20 -2.15
N LEU A 5 -14.94 53.18 -3.00
CA LEU A 5 -14.18 51.97 -2.69
C LEU A 5 -12.68 52.32 -2.61
N ASN A 6 -12.05 52.08 -1.47
CA ASN A 6 -10.60 51.99 -1.38
C ASN A 6 -10.15 50.59 -1.83
N LYS A 7 -9.55 50.53 -3.02
CA LYS A 7 -8.78 49.36 -3.48
C LYS A 7 -7.35 49.51 -2.96
N THR A 8 -6.99 48.75 -1.93
CA THR A 8 -5.58 48.55 -1.58
C THR A 8 -5.09 47.32 -2.34
N LEU A 9 -4.34 47.55 -3.42
CA LEU A 9 -3.56 46.52 -4.10
C LEU A 9 -2.51 45.98 -3.12
N PHE A 10 -2.62 44.73 -2.71
CA PHE A 10 -1.47 43.98 -2.22
C PHE A 10 -0.70 43.49 -3.45
N ALA A 11 0.49 44.05 -3.65
CA ALA A 11 1.47 43.55 -4.60
C ALA A 11 1.93 42.16 -4.12
N VAL A 12 1.37 41.11 -4.73
CA VAL A 12 1.94 39.77 -4.65
C VAL A 12 3.25 39.82 -5.44
N ALA A 13 4.37 39.64 -4.74
CA ALA A 13 5.66 39.43 -5.37
C ALA A 13 5.57 38.15 -6.21
N LEU A 14 5.35 38.33 -7.51
CA LEU A 14 5.44 37.31 -8.52
C LEU A 14 6.91 36.89 -8.58
N VAL A 15 7.27 35.85 -7.85
CA VAL A 15 8.54 35.15 -8.09
C VAL A 15 8.42 34.59 -9.50
N THR A 16 9.04 35.27 -10.45
CA THR A 16 9.32 34.74 -11.78
C THR A 16 10.23 33.52 -11.60
N ALA A 17 9.62 32.37 -11.34
CA ALA A 17 10.27 31.09 -11.54
C ALA A 17 10.60 31.01 -13.03
N GLY A 18 11.87 31.23 -13.36
CA GLY A 18 12.39 30.96 -14.68
C GLY A 18 11.97 29.55 -15.08
N SER A 19 11.26 29.46 -16.19
CA SER A 19 10.89 28.21 -16.83
C SER A 19 12.13 27.48 -17.28
N SER A 20 12.76 26.74 -16.39
CA SER A 20 13.65 25.64 -16.75
C SER A 20 12.77 24.45 -17.09
N SER A 21 12.45 24.31 -18.37
CA SER A 21 12.01 23.06 -18.96
C SER A 21 13.13 22.02 -18.81
N VAL A 22 13.29 21.45 -17.62
CA VAL A 22 14.20 20.33 -17.40
C VAL A 22 13.43 19.07 -17.71
N ALA A 23 13.82 18.42 -18.80
CA ALA A 23 13.23 17.20 -19.31
C ALA A 23 13.29 16.09 -18.24
N LEU A 24 12.17 15.83 -17.56
CA LEU A 24 11.98 14.65 -16.72
C LEU A 24 11.76 13.43 -17.62
N ALA A 25 12.87 12.78 -17.95
CA ALA A 25 12.97 11.42 -18.47
C ALA A 25 14.13 10.71 -17.75
N GLU A 26 14.11 10.74 -16.41
CA GLU A 26 15.11 10.07 -15.56
C GLU A 26 14.66 8.68 -15.08
N ILE A 27 13.39 8.32 -15.25
CA ILE A 27 12.93 6.94 -15.01
C ILE A 27 13.42 6.09 -16.18
N ALA A 28 14.19 5.04 -15.88
CA ALA A 28 14.74 4.12 -16.85
C ALA A 28 14.35 2.69 -16.48
N PRO A 29 14.07 1.81 -17.46
CA PRO A 29 13.84 0.41 -17.18
C PRO A 29 15.11 -0.21 -16.59
N ALA A 30 15.02 -0.65 -15.33
CA ALA A 30 16.03 -1.45 -14.66
C ALA A 30 15.44 -2.84 -14.37
N THR A 31 16.24 -3.89 -14.56
CA THR A 31 15.87 -5.23 -14.10
C THR A 31 15.78 -5.22 -12.57
N PRO A 32 14.63 -5.59 -11.98
CA PRO A 32 14.49 -5.62 -10.53
C PRO A 32 15.40 -6.68 -9.90
N ALA A 33 16.01 -6.35 -8.77
CA ALA A 33 16.66 -7.33 -7.90
C ALA A 33 15.61 -7.88 -6.91
N VAL A 34 15.28 -9.16 -7.03
CA VAL A 34 14.20 -9.80 -6.28
C VAL A 34 14.74 -10.85 -5.33
N HIS A 35 14.39 -10.73 -4.06
CA HIS A 35 14.79 -11.65 -3.00
C HIS A 35 13.56 -12.18 -2.28
N LYS A 36 13.46 -13.51 -2.19
CA LYS A 36 12.47 -14.16 -1.32
C LYS A 36 12.90 -13.99 0.12
N VAL A 37 12.05 -13.44 0.97
CA VAL A 37 12.31 -13.19 2.38
C VAL A 37 11.63 -14.23 3.25
N PHE A 38 10.37 -14.52 2.93
CA PHE A 38 9.56 -15.51 3.61
C PHE A 38 9.10 -16.54 2.59
N ALA A 39 9.44 -17.81 2.81
CA ALA A 39 9.05 -18.88 1.91
C ALA A 39 7.82 -19.61 2.46
N ALA A 40 6.85 -19.88 1.60
CA ALA A 40 5.71 -20.72 1.93
C ALA A 40 6.13 -22.19 2.07
N SER A 41 5.59 -22.90 3.06
CA SER A 41 5.88 -24.32 3.29
C SER A 41 5.54 -25.16 2.05
N SER A 42 6.44 -26.08 1.69
CA SER A 42 6.24 -27.03 0.58
C SER A 42 5.49 -28.31 0.97
N THR A 43 5.22 -28.54 2.27
CA THR A 43 4.72 -29.85 2.76
C THR A 43 3.61 -29.79 3.80
N GLY A 44 3.29 -28.62 4.38
CA GLY A 44 2.30 -28.57 5.48
C GLY A 44 1.48 -27.29 5.63
N ASP A 45 1.88 -26.17 5.03
CA ASP A 45 1.14 -24.89 5.13
C ASP A 45 0.23 -24.69 3.91
N LEU A 46 -0.84 -25.49 3.87
CA LEU A 46 -1.87 -25.36 2.85
C LEU A 46 -2.88 -24.31 3.30
N ALA A 47 -3.28 -23.43 2.39
CA ALA A 47 -4.48 -22.63 2.62
C ALA A 47 -5.68 -23.58 2.81
N ARG A 48 -6.57 -23.25 3.75
CA ARG A 48 -7.71 -24.12 4.05
C ARG A 48 -8.54 -24.35 2.80
N VAL A 49 -9.04 -25.56 2.62
CA VAL A 49 -9.92 -25.94 1.50
C VAL A 49 -11.31 -26.33 1.99
N ILE A 50 -12.34 -26.02 1.20
CA ILE A 50 -13.67 -26.60 1.23
C ILE A 50 -13.71 -27.75 0.21
N GLY A 51 -14.13 -28.95 0.65
CA GLY A 51 -14.19 -30.16 -0.17
C GLY A 51 -12.94 -31.03 -0.05
N THR A 52 -12.92 -32.15 -0.76
CA THR A 52 -11.84 -33.16 -0.70
C THR A 52 -11.32 -33.52 -2.10
N GLY A 53 -10.06 -33.96 -2.17
CA GLY A 53 -9.43 -34.45 -3.40
C GLY A 53 -9.28 -33.37 -4.50
N ALA A 54 -9.43 -33.76 -5.76
CA ALA A 54 -9.32 -32.85 -6.92
C ALA A 54 -10.39 -31.75 -6.98
N ASN A 55 -11.45 -31.87 -6.17
CA ASN A 55 -12.53 -30.89 -6.04
C ASN A 55 -12.37 -29.97 -4.83
N ALA A 56 -11.28 -30.12 -4.06
CA ALA A 56 -10.95 -29.22 -2.96
C ALA A 56 -10.74 -27.80 -3.51
N LYS A 57 -11.65 -26.90 -3.15
CA LYS A 57 -11.56 -25.47 -3.45
C LYS A 57 -11.01 -24.78 -2.23
N LEU A 58 -10.18 -23.77 -2.39
CA LEU A 58 -9.68 -23.05 -1.22
C LEU A 58 -10.86 -22.29 -0.56
N ARG A 59 -10.86 -22.25 0.78
CA ARG A 59 -11.97 -21.75 1.59
C ARG A 59 -12.04 -20.24 1.44
N ALA A 60 -13.23 -19.77 1.07
CA ALA A 60 -13.62 -18.38 1.04
C ALA A 60 -13.11 -17.61 2.27
N THR A 61 -12.19 -16.69 2.03
CA THR A 61 -11.76 -15.71 3.01
C THR A 61 -12.61 -14.46 2.80
N ASP A 62 -13.34 -14.00 3.83
CA ASP A 62 -13.93 -12.66 3.75
C ASP A 62 -12.80 -11.61 3.79
N GLU A 63 -13.15 -10.33 3.65
CA GLU A 63 -12.20 -9.21 3.76
C GLU A 63 -11.39 -9.24 5.07
N GLU A 64 -11.86 -10.00 6.05
CA GLU A 64 -11.37 -10.13 7.41
C GLU A 64 -10.52 -11.41 7.60
N PHE A 65 -10.39 -12.25 6.57
CA PHE A 65 -9.69 -13.56 6.58
C PHE A 65 -8.43 -13.54 5.69
N THR A 66 -7.64 -12.48 5.81
CA THR A 66 -6.57 -11.99 4.89
C THR A 66 -5.65 -13.02 4.21
N ASN A 67 -5.21 -12.67 3.00
CA ASN A 67 -3.91 -13.08 2.44
C ASN A 67 -2.77 -12.51 3.29
N GLU A 68 -1.62 -13.18 3.29
CA GLU A 68 -0.38 -12.77 3.92
C GLU A 68 0.00 -11.34 3.47
N GLN A 69 0.26 -10.44 4.41
CA GLN A 69 0.66 -9.05 4.18
C GLN A 69 2.09 -8.84 4.64
N MET A 70 2.91 -8.19 3.81
CA MET A 70 4.31 -7.90 4.11
C MET A 70 4.60 -6.40 4.09
N THR A 71 5.38 -5.94 5.06
CA THR A 71 5.88 -4.56 5.16
C THR A 71 7.33 -4.59 5.62
N PHE A 72 8.07 -3.51 5.37
CA PHE A 72 9.48 -3.42 5.70
C PHE A 72 9.87 -1.99 6.08
N ALA A 73 10.99 -1.87 6.78
CA ALA A 73 11.61 -0.58 7.06
C ALA A 73 13.13 -0.75 7.12
N PHE A 74 13.83 0.25 6.60
CA PHE A 74 15.27 0.42 6.79
C PHE A 74 15.54 1.52 7.83
N GLY A 75 16.51 1.26 8.70
CA GLY A 75 17.05 2.21 9.66
C GLY A 75 18.40 2.78 9.22
N ALA A 76 19.15 3.38 10.16
CA ALA A 76 20.48 3.89 9.85
C ALA A 76 21.47 2.76 9.52
N GLY A 77 22.31 3.00 8.52
CA GLY A 77 23.40 2.09 8.15
C GLY A 77 22.95 0.87 7.33
N ASN A 78 21.96 1.05 6.44
CA ASN A 78 21.49 0.06 5.47
C ASN A 78 20.82 -1.20 6.04
N LYS A 79 20.67 -1.30 7.36
CA LYS A 79 20.01 -2.43 8.01
C LYS A 79 18.53 -2.13 8.22
N GLY A 80 17.70 -3.17 8.18
CA GLY A 80 16.26 -3.07 8.32
C GLY A 80 15.65 -4.35 8.85
N ILE A 81 14.34 -4.35 8.95
CA ILE A 81 13.55 -5.58 9.12
C ILE A 81 12.40 -5.62 8.12
N ALA A 82 12.02 -6.82 7.71
CA ALA A 82 10.75 -7.10 7.06
C ALA A 82 9.88 -7.89 8.02
N ILE A 83 8.57 -7.64 8.03
CA ILE A 83 7.59 -8.40 8.79
C ILE A 83 6.47 -8.89 7.86
N GLU A 84 5.93 -10.06 8.17
CA GLU A 84 4.85 -10.68 7.39
C GLU A 84 3.86 -11.39 8.31
N MET A 85 2.58 -11.37 7.93
CA MET A 85 1.59 -12.30 8.46
C MET A 85 1.88 -13.71 7.94
N HIS A 86 2.13 -14.68 8.82
CA HIS A 86 2.62 -16.00 8.42
C HIS A 86 2.14 -17.12 9.35
N SER A 87 1.87 -18.32 8.82
CA SER A 87 0.96 -19.29 9.46
C SER A 87 1.50 -20.64 9.90
N ALA A 88 2.63 -21.14 9.40
CA ALA A 88 3.08 -22.45 9.84
C ALA A 88 4.59 -22.64 9.90
N GLU A 89 5.36 -22.17 8.91
CA GLU A 89 6.79 -22.45 8.84
C GLU A 89 7.53 -21.28 8.18
N ALA A 90 8.15 -20.42 8.98
CA ALA A 90 9.05 -19.40 8.46
C ALA A 90 10.32 -20.11 7.93
N LEU A 91 10.29 -20.42 6.64
CA LEU A 91 11.36 -21.14 5.96
C LEU A 91 12.54 -20.22 5.69
N ASN A 92 13.76 -20.74 5.89
CA ASN A 92 14.96 -20.09 5.39
C ASN A 92 14.96 -20.09 3.85
N PRO A 93 14.92 -18.94 3.17
CA PRO A 93 15.00 -18.92 1.71
C PRO A 93 16.36 -19.40 1.16
N ALA A 94 17.45 -19.30 1.94
CA ALA A 94 18.80 -19.70 1.52
C ALA A 94 19.08 -21.20 1.61
N THR A 95 18.45 -21.91 2.56
CA THR A 95 18.66 -23.35 2.75
C THR A 95 17.41 -24.18 2.45
N ASN A 96 16.26 -23.53 2.22
CA ASN A 96 14.96 -24.16 2.11
C ASN A 96 14.64 -25.09 3.31
N THR A 97 15.27 -24.83 4.47
CA THR A 97 15.05 -25.60 5.70
C THR A 97 14.21 -24.83 6.70
N VAL A 98 13.26 -25.54 7.30
CA VAL A 98 12.48 -25.06 8.45
C VAL A 98 13.43 -25.03 9.64
N THR A 99 13.77 -23.85 10.14
CA THR A 99 14.40 -23.73 11.46
C THR A 99 13.39 -23.07 12.38
N LEU A 100 12.40 -23.85 12.81
CA LEU A 100 11.62 -23.46 13.98
C LEU A 100 12.64 -23.28 15.12
N PRO A 101 12.52 -22.23 15.96
CA PRO A 101 13.10 -22.30 17.29
C PRO A 101 12.70 -23.65 17.91
N PRO A 102 13.53 -24.31 18.72
CA PRO A 102 13.11 -25.51 19.44
C PRO A 102 11.92 -25.13 20.32
N GLY A 103 10.71 -25.42 19.83
CA GLY A 103 9.46 -24.86 20.31
C GLY A 103 8.33 -25.33 19.39
N PRO A 104 7.09 -25.42 19.91
CA PRO A 104 5.98 -25.97 19.16
C PRO A 104 5.79 -25.19 17.86
N ARG A 105 5.40 -25.90 16.78
CA ARG A 105 4.84 -25.29 15.56
C ARG A 105 3.91 -24.14 15.97
N ALA A 106 3.80 -23.09 15.14
CA ALA A 106 2.72 -22.13 15.31
C ALA A 106 1.43 -22.94 15.53
N ASN A 107 0.73 -22.70 16.65
CA ASN A 107 -0.45 -23.48 17.04
C ASN A 107 -1.57 -23.23 16.02
N ASN A 108 -1.49 -23.81 14.82
CA ASN A 108 -2.47 -23.81 13.73
C ASN A 108 -3.12 -22.44 13.39
N ARG A 109 -2.42 -21.29 13.49
CA ARG A 109 -3.00 -19.93 13.29
C ARG A 109 -1.99 -18.90 12.79
N MET A 110 -2.45 -17.88 12.05
CA MET A 110 -1.67 -16.71 11.60
C MET A 110 -0.88 -16.05 12.74
N GLN A 111 0.40 -15.75 12.51
CA GLN A 111 1.33 -15.07 13.42
C GLN A 111 2.07 -13.94 12.69
N GLY A 112 2.75 -13.08 13.42
CA GLY A 112 3.76 -12.19 12.86
C GLY A 112 5.12 -12.87 12.77
N ALA A 113 5.70 -12.89 11.58
CA ALA A 113 7.09 -13.25 11.33
C ALA A 113 7.93 -11.98 11.08
N CYS A 114 9.21 -12.03 11.41
CA CYS A 114 10.19 -10.97 11.17
C CYS A 114 11.46 -11.55 10.59
N ALA A 115 12.02 -10.91 9.58
CA ALA A 115 13.31 -11.24 8.99
C ALA A 115 14.23 -10.01 9.00
N PRO A 116 15.48 -10.13 9.48
CA PRO A 116 16.50 -9.10 9.30
C PRO A 116 16.81 -8.91 7.81
N ILE A 117 16.87 -7.67 7.35
CA ILE A 117 17.19 -7.32 5.95
C ILE A 117 18.31 -6.28 5.90
N GLU A 118 19.00 -6.21 4.77
CA GLU A 118 19.98 -5.16 4.50
C GLU A 118 19.92 -4.69 3.06
N LEU A 119 20.34 -3.44 2.84
CA LEU A 119 20.73 -2.96 1.52
C LEU A 119 22.19 -3.32 1.29
N VAL A 120 22.48 -3.93 0.15
CA VAL A 120 23.85 -4.18 -0.33
C VAL A 120 24.05 -3.58 -1.72
N ASN A 121 25.32 -3.32 -2.05
CA ASN A 121 25.72 -3.10 -3.43
C ASN A 121 26.30 -4.39 -4.01
N ASN A 122 25.70 -4.87 -5.10
CA ASN A 122 26.17 -6.01 -5.87
C ASN A 122 26.49 -5.54 -7.29
N ALA A 123 27.78 -5.40 -7.60
CA ALA A 123 28.25 -4.95 -8.90
C ALA A 123 27.57 -3.66 -9.43
N GLY A 124 27.36 -2.67 -8.54
CA GLY A 124 26.70 -1.40 -8.90
C GLY A 124 25.17 -1.42 -8.88
N VAL A 125 24.56 -2.56 -8.57
CA VAL A 125 23.12 -2.70 -8.32
C VAL A 125 22.87 -2.70 -6.82
N THR A 126 21.97 -1.85 -6.35
CA THR A 126 21.54 -1.86 -4.95
C THR A 126 20.43 -2.88 -4.77
N GLU A 127 20.56 -3.75 -3.78
CA GLU A 127 19.62 -4.84 -3.51
C GLU A 127 19.19 -4.83 -2.04
N ALA A 128 17.89 -4.97 -1.78
CA ALA A 128 17.33 -5.30 -0.48
C ALA A 128 17.23 -6.82 -0.32
N LYS A 129 18.00 -7.41 0.58
CA LYS A 129 18.04 -8.86 0.77
C LYS A 129 17.93 -9.27 2.25
N PRO A 130 17.42 -10.47 2.56
CA PRO A 130 17.46 -11.02 3.91
C PRO A 130 18.91 -11.30 4.34
N THR A 131 19.23 -11.03 5.61
CA THR A 131 20.56 -11.29 6.21
C THR A 131 20.54 -12.37 7.28
N GLY A 132 19.35 -12.75 7.72
CA GLY A 132 19.16 -13.72 8.78
C GLY A 132 17.91 -14.56 8.54
N GLN A 133 17.69 -15.46 9.49
CA GLN A 133 16.52 -16.33 9.47
C GLN A 133 15.27 -15.58 9.92
N PRO A 134 14.14 -15.78 9.23
CA PRO A 134 12.85 -15.39 9.75
C PRO A 134 12.58 -16.00 11.13
N VAL A 135 12.04 -15.20 12.06
CA VAL A 135 11.61 -15.63 13.39
C VAL A 135 10.17 -15.19 13.63
N PHE A 136 9.39 -16.01 14.34
CA PHE A 136 8.08 -15.57 14.81
C PHE A 136 8.25 -14.59 15.96
N ILE A 137 7.58 -13.44 15.84
CA ILE A 137 7.59 -12.35 16.83
C ILE A 137 6.29 -12.28 17.63
N THR A 138 5.30 -13.09 17.28
CA THR A 138 4.08 -13.30 18.06
C THR A 138 3.85 -14.78 18.32
N ALA A 139 3.19 -15.09 19.43
CA ALA A 139 2.69 -16.42 19.73
C ALA A 139 1.27 -16.29 20.32
N ASN A 140 0.31 -15.96 19.45
CA ASN A 140 -1.08 -15.76 19.86
C ASN A 140 -1.97 -16.95 19.49
N ASN A 141 -2.81 -17.36 20.44
CA ASN A 141 -3.89 -18.34 20.29
C ASN A 141 -5.26 -17.66 20.07
N GLY A 142 -5.29 -16.37 19.74
CA GLY A 142 -6.51 -15.62 19.41
C GLY A 142 -7.11 -16.01 18.06
N ASN A 143 -8.14 -15.29 17.61
CA ASN A 143 -8.83 -15.62 16.36
C ASN A 143 -7.87 -15.51 15.16
N GLU A 144 -7.70 -16.62 14.42
CA GLU A 144 -6.78 -16.76 13.26
C GLU A 144 -6.94 -15.62 12.24
N TYR A 145 -8.16 -15.12 12.12
CA TYR A 145 -8.58 -14.14 11.13
C TYR A 145 -8.04 -12.74 11.35
N ARG A 146 -7.82 -12.35 12.60
CA ARG A 146 -7.44 -10.97 12.98
C ARG A 146 -6.05 -10.90 13.62
N GLN A 147 -5.31 -12.01 13.62
CA GLN A 147 -3.96 -12.04 14.17
C GLN A 147 -2.97 -11.39 13.21
N PHE A 148 -2.29 -10.37 13.70
CA PHE A 148 -1.23 -9.66 13.01
C PHE A 148 -1.71 -8.90 11.74
N ASN A 149 -3.03 -8.68 11.58
CA ASN A 149 -3.57 -7.97 10.42
C ASN A 149 -3.10 -6.52 10.35
N HIS A 150 -3.04 -6.00 9.12
CA HIS A 150 -2.54 -4.66 8.81
C HIS A 150 -1.19 -4.37 9.47
N PRO A 151 -0.17 -5.25 9.29
CA PRO A 151 1.12 -5.01 9.87
C PRO A 151 1.73 -3.73 9.27
N ARG A 152 2.40 -2.95 10.12
CA ARG A 152 3.18 -1.79 9.70
C ARG A 152 4.47 -1.78 10.49
N VAL A 153 5.59 -1.44 9.85
CA VAL A 153 6.86 -1.22 10.55
C VAL A 153 7.40 0.17 10.26
N MET A 154 7.95 0.82 11.28
CA MET A 154 8.62 2.10 11.14
C MET A 154 9.94 2.16 11.92
N PRO A 155 10.99 2.77 11.37
CA PRO A 155 12.23 2.97 12.10
C PRO A 155 12.03 4.02 13.20
N ILE A 156 12.64 3.79 14.36
CA ILE A 156 12.70 4.73 15.49
C ILE A 156 14.14 4.80 16.01
N ASN A 157 14.44 5.79 16.86
CA ASN A 157 15.77 5.98 17.46
C ASN A 157 16.86 5.98 16.39
N ASP A 158 16.69 6.86 15.39
CA ASP A 158 17.57 6.96 14.22
C ASP A 158 17.76 5.62 13.48
N GLY A 159 16.72 4.78 13.49
CA GLY A 159 16.70 3.49 12.82
C GLY A 159 17.53 2.40 13.51
N LYS A 160 17.86 2.56 14.79
CA LYS A 160 18.44 1.48 15.61
C LYS A 160 17.40 0.47 16.08
N ASN A 161 16.13 0.88 16.15
CA ASN A 161 15.01 0.01 16.49
C ASN A 161 13.85 0.24 15.53
N PHE A 162 12.85 -0.63 15.60
CA PHE A 162 11.70 -0.64 14.72
C PHE A 162 10.42 -0.80 15.54
N ALA A 163 9.49 0.15 15.40
CA ALA A 163 8.14 0.02 15.94
C ALA A 163 7.29 -0.82 14.97
N VAL A 164 6.69 -1.89 15.48
CA VAL A 164 5.87 -2.84 14.73
C VAL A 164 4.43 -2.74 15.20
N PHE A 165 3.54 -2.35 14.30
CA PHE A 165 2.12 -2.17 14.54
C PHE A 165 1.32 -3.30 13.91
N TYR A 166 0.31 -3.78 14.61
CA TYR A 166 -0.52 -4.88 14.12
C TYR A 166 -1.82 -4.98 14.90
N ASN A 167 -2.83 -5.58 14.27
CA ASN A 167 -4.11 -5.87 14.91
C ASN A 167 -4.08 -7.24 15.61
N VAL A 168 -4.83 -7.36 16.69
CA VAL A 168 -5.06 -8.62 17.40
C VAL A 168 -6.50 -8.67 17.89
N GLN A 169 -7.15 -9.81 17.67
CA GLN A 169 -8.34 -10.21 18.42
C GLN A 169 -7.95 -11.32 19.41
N PHE A 170 -7.96 -11.04 20.71
CA PHE A 170 -7.52 -12.04 21.70
C PHE A 170 -8.48 -13.22 21.80
N GLN A 171 -7.99 -14.34 22.32
CA GLN A 171 -8.85 -15.50 22.55
C GLN A 171 -9.96 -15.17 23.55
N GLY A 172 -11.20 -15.57 23.25
CA GLY A 172 -12.35 -15.38 24.13
C GLY A 172 -12.93 -13.95 24.13
N THR A 173 -12.49 -13.09 23.21
CA THR A 173 -13.09 -11.78 22.97
C THR A 173 -13.41 -11.65 21.48
N ASN A 174 -14.44 -10.85 21.18
CA ASN A 174 -14.74 -10.42 19.83
C ASN A 174 -14.06 -9.10 19.50
N ASP A 175 -13.31 -8.47 20.42
CA ASP A 175 -12.76 -7.13 20.25
C ASP A 175 -11.39 -7.19 19.56
N THR A 176 -11.29 -6.63 18.35
CA THR A 176 -10.01 -6.35 17.69
C THR A 176 -9.40 -5.07 18.24
N VAL A 177 -8.13 -5.14 18.61
CA VAL A 177 -7.34 -4.02 19.13
C VAL A 177 -6.09 -3.79 18.28
N ARG A 178 -5.54 -2.57 18.32
CA ARG A 178 -4.24 -2.21 17.70
C ARG A 178 -3.14 -2.22 18.73
N LEU A 179 -2.01 -2.82 18.37
CA LEU A 179 -0.84 -2.92 19.21
C LEU A 179 0.40 -2.33 18.58
N VAL A 180 1.38 -2.03 19.44
CA VAL A 180 2.75 -1.74 19.06
C VAL A 180 3.71 -2.63 19.84
N ALA A 181 4.67 -3.22 19.14
CA ALA A 181 5.89 -3.84 19.70
C ALA A 181 7.12 -3.06 19.21
N VAL A 182 8.26 -3.25 19.87
CA VAL A 182 9.54 -2.69 19.42
C VAL A 182 10.54 -3.80 19.23
N LEU A 183 11.18 -3.81 18.05
CA LEU A 183 12.21 -4.77 17.67
C LEU A 183 13.55 -4.07 17.45
N ASP A 184 14.64 -4.79 17.65
CA ASP A 184 15.94 -4.43 17.09
C ASP A 184 16.09 -4.91 15.62
N ALA A 185 17.19 -4.53 14.97
CA ALA A 185 17.49 -4.95 13.60
C ALA A 185 17.72 -6.46 13.42
N THR A 186 17.77 -7.23 14.51
CA THR A 186 17.89 -8.70 14.52
C THR A 186 16.57 -9.40 14.85
N CYS A 187 15.45 -8.66 14.79
CA CYS A 187 14.11 -9.14 15.12
C CYS A 187 13.92 -9.57 16.59
N LYS A 188 14.76 -9.09 17.51
CA LYS A 188 14.56 -9.33 18.94
C LYS A 188 13.71 -8.25 19.56
N HIS A 189 12.84 -8.65 20.48
CA HIS A 189 11.96 -7.75 21.21
C HIS A 189 12.73 -6.90 22.21
N VAL A 190 12.42 -5.61 22.20
CA VAL A 190 12.75 -4.66 23.26
C VAL A 190 11.63 -4.71 24.29
N PRO A 191 11.91 -4.78 25.60
CA PRO A 191 10.90 -4.74 26.65
C PRO A 191 9.94 -3.56 26.50
N MET A 192 8.64 -3.83 26.57
CA MET A 192 7.57 -2.84 26.42
C MET A 192 6.76 -2.67 27.72
N SER A 193 6.27 -1.46 27.95
CA SER A 193 5.34 -1.12 29.03
C SER A 193 4.34 -0.04 28.61
N GLY A 194 3.36 0.26 29.48
CA GLY A 194 2.35 1.28 29.23
C GLY A 194 1.23 0.82 28.30
N GLY A 195 0.78 1.72 27.43
CA GLY A 195 -0.34 1.53 26.50
C GLY A 195 -1.43 2.60 26.65
N GLN A 196 -2.62 2.26 26.17
CA GLN A 196 -3.83 3.06 26.33
C GLN A 196 -4.31 3.06 27.78
N ALA A 197 -4.54 4.26 28.33
CA ALA A 197 -5.10 4.44 29.67
C ALA A 197 -6.42 3.67 29.84
N GLY A 198 -6.56 2.99 30.99
CA GLY A 198 -7.77 2.23 31.34
C GLY A 198 -7.93 0.88 30.62
N GLN A 199 -7.04 0.51 29.70
CA GLN A 199 -7.06 -0.82 29.10
C GLN A 199 -6.28 -1.81 29.97
N PRO A 200 -6.89 -2.93 30.39
CA PRO A 200 -6.17 -3.94 31.13
C PRO A 200 -5.05 -4.49 30.26
N ASN A 201 -3.88 -4.68 30.87
CA ASN A 201 -2.77 -5.36 30.21
C ASN A 201 -3.14 -6.86 30.07
N ARG A 202 -3.91 -7.21 29.04
CA ARG A 202 -4.32 -8.60 28.71
C ARG A 202 -3.17 -9.43 28.14
N TYR A 203 -1.93 -8.94 28.31
CA TYR A 203 -0.78 -9.31 27.52
C TYR A 203 0.20 -10.13 28.37
N ASN A 204 0.56 -11.31 27.87
CA ASN A 204 1.65 -12.10 28.43
C ASN A 204 2.94 -11.71 27.72
N ALA A 205 3.80 -10.92 28.38
CA ALA A 205 5.06 -10.44 27.85
C ALA A 205 5.99 -11.55 27.30
N ALA A 206 5.82 -12.80 27.73
CA ALA A 206 6.60 -13.94 27.25
C ALA A 206 6.14 -14.48 25.88
N THR A 207 4.87 -14.31 25.50
CA THR A 207 4.30 -14.88 24.26
C THR A 207 3.83 -13.83 23.27
N ASN A 208 3.45 -12.65 23.77
CA ASN A 208 3.14 -11.49 22.94
C ASN A 208 3.74 -10.27 23.66
N PRO A 209 4.68 -9.53 23.05
CA PRO A 209 5.41 -8.45 23.76
C PRO A 209 5.02 -7.01 23.38
N GLY A 210 4.06 -6.80 22.49
CA GLY A 210 3.46 -5.47 22.25
C GLY A 210 2.56 -4.94 23.38
N VAL A 211 2.07 -3.70 23.22
CA VAL A 211 1.12 -3.04 24.12
C VAL A 211 -0.03 -2.43 23.34
N ILE A 212 -1.22 -2.37 23.95
CA ILE A 212 -2.44 -1.83 23.32
C ILE A 212 -2.30 -0.31 23.15
N ILE A 213 -2.41 0.17 21.91
CA ILE A 213 -2.39 1.60 21.57
C ILE A 213 -3.74 2.10 21.06
N MET A 214 -4.64 1.21 20.68
CA MET A 214 -6.01 1.58 20.37
C MET A 214 -6.94 0.40 20.61
N ALA A 215 -7.92 0.63 21.46
CA ALA A 215 -9.04 -0.23 21.76
C ALA A 215 -10.25 0.66 22.02
N LYS A 216 -11.38 0.32 21.40
CA LYS A 216 -12.68 0.93 21.66
C LYS A 216 -13.63 -0.15 22.14
N ASN A 217 -14.75 0.24 22.72
CA ASN A 217 -15.71 -0.68 23.35
C ASN A 217 -16.52 -1.51 22.33
N ASN A 218 -16.14 -1.47 21.05
CA ASN A 218 -16.77 -2.19 19.96
C ASN A 218 -15.83 -3.25 19.41
N ASP A 219 -16.44 -4.19 18.71
CA ASP A 219 -15.92 -5.49 18.32
C ASP A 219 -14.77 -5.42 17.30
N ASP A 220 -14.61 -4.39 16.47
CA ASP A 220 -13.50 -4.40 15.50
C ASP A 220 -12.85 -3.03 15.26
N ALA A 221 -11.98 -2.59 16.16
CA ALA A 221 -11.21 -1.36 15.97
C ALA A 221 -9.93 -1.56 15.12
N CYS A 222 -9.65 -0.55 14.30
CA CYS A 222 -8.42 -0.32 13.53
C CYS A 222 -8.27 -1.12 12.24
N MET A 223 -9.36 -1.20 11.47
CA MET A 223 -9.30 -1.49 10.05
C MET A 223 -8.76 -0.26 9.34
N MET A 224 -7.49 -0.27 8.93
CA MET A 224 -6.85 0.87 8.27
C MET A 224 -6.96 0.77 6.74
N GLN A 225 -6.50 1.79 6.01
CA GLN A 225 -6.27 1.64 4.58
C GLN A 225 -5.09 0.68 4.34
N ASP A 226 -5.15 -0.11 3.28
CA ASP A 226 -4.03 -0.97 2.87
C ASP A 226 -2.73 -0.14 2.80
N THR A 227 -1.69 -0.53 3.56
CA THR A 227 -0.35 0.09 3.63
C THR A 227 -0.25 1.53 4.13
N ALA A 228 -1.31 2.06 4.74
CA ALA A 228 -1.29 3.37 5.38
C ALA A 228 -1.96 3.30 6.75
N GLY A 229 -1.42 4.01 7.73
CA GLY A 229 -1.94 3.96 9.09
C GLY A 229 -1.21 4.90 10.00
N GLU A 230 0.00 4.51 10.39
CA GLU A 230 0.82 5.27 11.33
C GLU A 230 1.81 6.21 10.62
N THR A 231 1.95 7.42 11.15
CA THR A 231 2.99 8.39 10.82
C THR A 231 3.86 8.64 12.05
N ALA A 232 5.17 8.49 11.91
CA ALA A 232 6.15 8.77 12.96
C ALA A 232 6.60 10.24 12.96
N LEU A 233 6.77 10.80 14.15
CA LEU A 233 7.33 12.11 14.43
C LEU A 233 8.44 11.96 15.47
N PRO A 234 9.71 11.86 15.04
CA PRO A 234 10.84 11.81 15.95
C PRO A 234 10.90 13.09 16.78
N LEU A 235 10.94 12.96 18.10
CA LEU A 235 11.06 14.08 19.05
C LEU A 235 12.47 14.20 19.65
N GLY A 236 13.37 13.26 19.32
CA GLY A 236 14.71 13.16 19.89
C GLY A 236 14.73 12.47 21.26
N GLY A 237 15.93 12.12 21.74
CA GLY A 237 16.13 11.55 23.08
C GLY A 237 15.34 10.26 23.34
N GLY A 238 15.22 9.40 22.33
CA GLY A 238 14.47 8.14 22.43
C GLY A 238 12.95 8.29 22.37
N LYS A 239 12.43 9.48 22.04
CA LYS A 239 10.98 9.75 21.97
C LYS A 239 10.51 9.86 20.54
N THR A 240 9.43 9.15 20.23
CA THR A 240 8.73 9.25 18.94
C THR A 240 7.24 9.39 19.18
N LYS A 241 6.63 10.43 18.61
CA LYS A 241 5.18 10.57 18.58
C LYS A 241 4.64 9.87 17.33
N PHE A 242 3.58 9.10 17.51
CA PHE A 242 2.87 8.47 16.40
C PHE A 242 1.47 9.06 16.29
N VAL A 243 1.03 9.24 15.06
CA VAL A 243 -0.33 9.62 14.72
C VAL A 243 -0.88 8.61 13.74
N SER A 244 -2.11 8.17 13.96
CA SER A 244 -2.72 7.16 13.12
C SER A 244 -4.22 7.35 12.97
N TRP A 245 -4.75 6.69 11.96
CA TRP A 245 -6.17 6.60 11.69
C TRP A 245 -6.65 5.17 11.96
N CYS A 246 -7.83 5.02 12.53
CA CYS A 246 -8.38 3.72 12.93
C CYS A 246 -9.87 3.68 12.67
N GLY A 247 -10.29 2.87 11.70
CA GLY A 247 -11.70 2.58 11.43
C GLY A 247 -12.18 1.48 12.33
N ALA A 248 -13.38 1.64 12.89
CA ALA A 248 -14.05 0.54 13.56
C ALA A 248 -15.14 -0.07 12.67
N ASN A 249 -15.20 -1.39 12.66
CA ASN A 249 -16.20 -2.21 11.98
C ASN A 249 -17.10 -2.81 13.08
N GLY A 250 -18.40 -3.02 12.84
CA GLY A 250 -19.20 -3.62 13.91
C GLY A 250 -20.72 -3.65 13.78
N ASN A 251 -21.40 -2.54 13.49
CA ASN A 251 -22.88 -2.52 13.55
C ASN A 251 -23.54 -1.25 12.98
N GLY A 252 -22.80 -0.40 12.27
CA GLY A 252 -23.30 0.89 11.76
C GLY A 252 -23.40 1.99 12.82
N ARG A 253 -22.75 1.84 13.98
CA ARG A 253 -22.63 2.88 15.03
C ARG A 253 -21.17 3.20 15.38
N ASP A 254 -20.25 2.63 14.62
CA ASP A 254 -18.83 2.65 14.95
C ASP A 254 -18.17 3.89 14.37
N ASP A 255 -17.23 4.50 15.06
CA ASP A 255 -16.62 5.73 14.58
C ASP A 255 -15.31 5.47 13.82
N GLY A 256 -15.00 6.32 12.84
CA GLY A 256 -13.65 6.50 12.32
C GLY A 256 -12.86 7.41 13.26
N TRP A 257 -11.74 6.93 13.78
CA TRP A 257 -10.93 7.64 14.78
C TRP A 257 -9.61 8.14 14.20
N ALA A 258 -9.21 9.35 14.60
CA ALA A 258 -7.80 9.72 14.60
C ALA A 258 -7.28 9.60 16.04
N PHE A 259 -6.08 9.06 16.21
CA PHE A 259 -5.46 8.93 17.52
C PHE A 259 -3.96 9.21 17.45
N ARG A 260 -3.39 9.50 18.61
CA ARG A 260 -1.95 9.63 18.79
C ARG A 260 -1.50 8.86 20.02
N PHE A 261 -0.21 8.59 20.09
CA PHE A 261 0.45 8.14 21.30
C PHE A 261 1.95 8.46 21.21
N ASN A 262 2.62 8.46 22.34
CA ASN A 262 4.06 8.62 22.41
C ASN A 262 4.73 7.28 22.71
N LEU A 263 5.81 6.97 22.02
CA LEU A 263 6.72 5.89 22.35
C LEU A 263 7.98 6.49 22.95
N ASN A 264 8.23 6.20 24.23
CA ASN A 264 9.35 6.71 25.00
C ASN A 264 10.32 5.57 25.30
N CYS A 265 11.50 5.58 24.71
CA CYS A 265 12.51 4.56 24.87
C CYS A 265 13.68 5.02 25.73
N GLN A 266 14.14 4.15 26.62
CA GLN A 266 15.42 4.25 27.29
C GLN A 266 16.50 3.78 26.31
N LEU A 267 17.51 4.61 26.08
CA LEU A 267 18.57 4.31 25.11
C LEU A 267 19.86 3.91 25.81
N ASP A 268 20.59 2.97 25.21
CA ASP A 268 21.98 2.69 25.55
C ASP A 268 22.93 3.77 25.00
N ALA A 269 24.24 3.61 25.25
CA ALA A 269 25.27 4.54 24.77
C ALA A 269 25.38 4.62 23.24
N ASN A 270 24.86 3.62 22.51
CA ASN A 270 24.85 3.57 21.05
C ASN A 270 23.54 4.11 20.45
N GLY A 271 22.62 4.60 21.29
CA GLY A 271 21.32 5.10 20.88
C GLY A 271 20.28 4.00 20.60
N ALA A 272 20.56 2.73 20.91
CA ALA A 272 19.61 1.63 20.76
C ALA A 272 18.72 1.52 22.01
N ALA A 273 17.44 1.22 21.82
CA ALA A 273 16.50 1.06 22.93
C ALA A 273 16.78 -0.20 23.76
N THR A 274 16.84 -0.04 25.08
CA THR A 274 16.92 -1.14 26.06
C THR A 274 15.57 -1.44 26.70
N ALA A 275 14.65 -0.48 26.70
CA ALA A 275 13.26 -0.61 27.08
C ALA A 275 12.44 0.53 26.44
N CYS A 276 11.16 0.31 26.20
CA CYS A 276 10.25 1.34 25.71
C CYS A 276 8.91 1.34 26.46
N ALA A 277 8.25 2.49 26.49
CA ALA A 277 6.92 2.67 27.04
C ALA A 277 6.03 3.38 26.03
N ALA A 278 4.87 2.80 25.71
CA ALA A 278 3.82 3.49 24.98
C ALA A 278 2.96 4.31 25.95
N VAL A 279 2.66 5.55 25.62
CA VAL A 279 1.86 6.45 26.45
C VAL A 279 0.72 7.02 25.60
N LYS A 280 -0.50 6.59 25.90
CA LYS A 280 -1.74 7.14 25.33
C LYS A 280 -2.73 7.44 26.45
N GLY A 281 -2.96 8.73 26.70
CA GLY A 281 -3.86 9.23 27.73
C GLY A 281 -5.32 9.32 27.28
N ASN A 282 -6.18 9.72 28.23
CA ASN A 282 -7.56 10.08 27.96
C ASN A 282 -7.59 11.37 27.13
N GLY A 283 -8.23 11.35 25.97
CA GLY A 283 -8.25 12.47 25.03
C GLY A 283 -7.17 12.42 23.94
N ASP A 284 -6.35 11.37 23.88
CA ASP A 284 -5.40 11.13 22.77
C ASP A 284 -6.06 10.40 21.57
N ASP A 285 -7.37 10.49 21.45
CA ASP A 285 -8.12 10.11 20.26
C ASP A 285 -9.34 11.02 20.06
N VAL A 286 -9.82 11.09 18.83
CA VAL A 286 -11.00 11.86 18.44
C VAL A 286 -11.73 11.18 17.27
N SER A 287 -13.05 11.17 17.34
CA SER A 287 -13.90 10.73 16.23
C SER A 287 -13.84 11.75 15.09
N VAL A 288 -13.38 11.33 13.92
CA VAL A 288 -13.34 12.13 12.69
C VAL A 288 -14.56 11.87 11.79
N GLU A 289 -15.15 10.69 11.93
CA GLU A 289 -16.40 10.31 11.26
C GLU A 289 -17.24 9.46 12.20
N ALA A 290 -18.49 9.85 12.43
CA ALA A 290 -19.36 9.19 13.39
C ALA A 290 -20.30 8.18 12.70
N ASN A 291 -20.63 7.08 13.38
CA ASN A 291 -21.58 6.06 12.92
C ASN A 291 -21.26 5.43 11.54
N GLU A 292 -19.99 5.13 11.30
CA GLU A 292 -19.52 4.54 10.06
C GLU A 292 -18.71 3.23 10.18
N GLU A 293 -19.25 2.17 9.56
CA GLU A 293 -18.80 0.77 9.65
C GLU A 293 -17.66 0.38 8.68
N ARG A 294 -17.47 1.13 7.57
CA ARG A 294 -16.48 0.77 6.53
C ARG A 294 -15.66 1.97 6.07
N THR A 295 -15.44 2.90 6.99
CA THR A 295 -14.46 3.94 6.72
C THR A 295 -13.09 3.28 6.54
N HIS A 296 -12.35 3.74 5.53
CA HIS A 296 -10.91 3.55 5.47
C HIS A 296 -10.28 4.93 5.35
N GLY A 297 -9.15 5.10 6.03
CA GLY A 297 -8.46 6.37 6.06
C GLY A 297 -7.01 6.23 6.49
N SER A 298 -6.36 7.38 6.52
CA SER A 298 -4.96 7.54 6.90
C SER A 298 -4.75 8.93 7.48
N CYS A 299 -3.73 9.10 8.30
CA CYS A 299 -3.29 10.40 8.81
C CYS A 299 -1.81 10.61 8.50
N THR A 300 -1.44 11.83 8.10
CA THR A 300 -0.05 12.26 7.88
C THR A 300 0.20 13.63 8.49
N VAL A 301 1.45 13.96 8.79
CA VAL A 301 1.83 15.22 9.45
C VAL A 301 2.79 16.01 8.57
N GLY A 302 2.48 17.30 8.39
CA GLY A 302 3.21 18.19 7.49
C GLY A 302 4.34 18.94 8.19
N THR A 303 4.46 20.23 7.86
CA THR A 303 5.44 21.13 8.48
C THR A 303 5.05 21.47 9.92
N ASP A 304 3.76 21.71 10.18
CA ASP A 304 3.20 21.87 11.52
C ASP A 304 3.10 20.52 12.23
N LYS A 305 4.02 20.28 13.17
CA LYS A 305 4.11 19.05 13.96
C LYS A 305 3.01 18.88 15.01
N ASN A 306 2.15 19.90 15.17
CA ASN A 306 0.99 19.90 16.06
C ASN A 306 -0.33 19.71 15.31
N THR A 307 -0.30 19.49 13.99
CA THR A 307 -1.50 19.25 13.19
C THR A 307 -1.32 18.01 12.29
N ALA A 308 -2.24 17.07 12.42
CA ALA A 308 -2.36 15.94 11.49
C ALA A 308 -3.37 16.27 10.40
N THR A 309 -3.08 15.87 9.16
CA THR A 309 -4.05 15.84 8.07
C THR A 309 -4.51 14.39 7.91
N CYS A 310 -5.81 14.16 8.04
CA CYS A 310 -6.40 12.84 7.87
C CYS A 310 -7.35 12.84 6.67
N THR A 311 -7.36 11.77 5.89
CA THR A 311 -8.36 11.55 4.84
C THR A 311 -9.08 10.24 5.07
N TRP A 312 -10.35 10.19 4.71
CA TRP A 312 -11.15 8.99 4.87
C TRP A 312 -12.32 8.93 3.88
N THR A 313 -12.91 7.77 3.68
CA THR A 313 -14.15 7.60 2.91
C THR A 313 -15.30 7.24 3.84
N ALA A 314 -16.34 8.08 3.89
CA ALA A 314 -17.49 7.89 4.74
C ALA A 314 -18.64 7.14 4.02
N GLY A 315 -19.38 6.33 4.76
CA GLY A 315 -20.65 5.72 4.38
C GLY A 315 -20.66 4.18 4.35
N ASN A 316 -21.63 3.60 5.05
CA ASN A 316 -21.69 2.18 5.38
C ASN A 316 -22.08 1.29 4.16
N THR A 317 -22.64 1.91 3.13
CA THR A 317 -23.03 1.20 1.91
C THR A 317 -21.85 0.98 0.96
N GLN A 318 -21.87 -0.09 0.15
CA GLN A 318 -21.03 -0.18 -1.04
C GLN A 318 -21.82 0.21 -2.30
N PRO A 319 -21.34 1.12 -3.16
CA PRO A 319 -20.22 2.05 -2.93
C PRO A 319 -20.53 3.04 -1.80
N GLN A 320 -19.49 3.55 -1.13
CA GLN A 320 -19.63 4.53 -0.05
C GLN A 320 -20.33 5.79 -0.56
N ARG A 321 -21.44 6.18 0.08
CA ARG A 321 -22.33 7.25 -0.43
C ARG A 321 -22.06 8.63 0.16
N GLU A 322 -21.35 8.70 1.27
CA GLU A 322 -21.13 9.95 2.00
C GLU A 322 -19.84 10.66 1.57
N GLY A 323 -19.09 10.04 0.66
CA GLY A 323 -17.97 10.64 -0.05
C GLY A 323 -16.62 10.49 0.65
N ALA A 324 -15.60 11.08 0.04
CA ALA A 324 -14.26 11.16 0.59
C ALA A 324 -14.04 12.53 1.24
N TRP A 325 -13.44 12.51 2.42
CA TRP A 325 -13.24 13.63 3.30
C TRP A 325 -11.76 13.82 3.61
N ILE A 326 -11.42 15.07 3.93
CA ILE A 326 -10.13 15.45 4.50
C ILE A 326 -10.37 16.37 5.69
N GLY A 327 -9.58 16.22 6.73
CA GLY A 327 -9.65 17.05 7.92
C GLY A 327 -8.29 17.34 8.52
N ALA A 328 -8.22 18.44 9.29
CA ALA A 328 -7.11 18.70 10.18
C ALA A 328 -7.49 18.35 11.62
N VAL A 329 -6.59 17.66 12.31
CA VAL A 329 -6.74 17.24 13.69
C VAL A 329 -5.60 17.85 14.51
N ASP A 330 -5.95 18.50 15.62
CA ASP A 330 -4.98 19.00 16.58
C ASP A 330 -4.35 17.82 17.32
N ILE A 331 -3.03 17.72 17.24
CA ILE A 331 -2.21 16.68 17.87
C ILE A 331 -1.18 17.27 18.83
N THR A 332 -1.41 18.48 19.36
CA THR A 332 -0.58 19.12 20.39
C THR A 332 -0.54 18.31 21.70
N ASP A 333 0.64 17.85 22.13
CA ASP A 333 0.79 17.05 23.35
C ASP A 333 0.26 17.78 24.60
N GLY A 334 -0.33 17.02 25.53
CA GLY A 334 -0.90 17.55 26.78
C GLY A 334 -2.27 18.24 26.64
N GLN A 335 -2.84 18.30 25.44
CA GLN A 335 -4.20 18.81 25.18
C GLN A 335 -5.06 17.72 24.54
N PRO A 336 -6.35 17.58 24.86
CA PRO A 336 -7.23 16.65 24.14
C PRO A 336 -7.20 16.91 22.63
N MET A 337 -7.11 15.82 21.85
CA MET A 337 -7.22 15.89 20.40
C MET A 337 -8.57 16.45 19.99
N LYS A 338 -8.58 17.25 18.92
CA LYS A 338 -9.80 17.84 18.37
C LYS A 338 -9.75 17.96 16.86
N VAL A 339 -10.88 17.75 16.21
CA VAL A 339 -11.04 18.11 14.79
C VAL A 339 -11.07 19.63 14.68
N LEU A 340 -10.13 20.20 13.93
CA LEU A 340 -10.06 21.63 13.67
C LEU A 340 -11.02 22.03 12.55
N TRP A 341 -11.02 21.24 11.49
CA TRP A 341 -11.94 21.35 10.36
C TRP A 341 -12.00 20.02 9.62
N LYS A 342 -13.12 19.76 8.93
CA LYS A 342 -13.24 18.72 7.90
C LYS A 342 -13.96 19.25 6.66
N LYS A 343 -13.60 18.74 5.49
CA LYS A 343 -14.20 19.09 4.20
C LYS A 343 -14.36 17.84 3.33
N MET A 344 -15.51 17.72 2.66
CA MET A 344 -15.71 16.73 1.61
C MET A 344 -14.95 17.19 0.36
N ILE A 345 -14.14 16.29 -0.22
CA ILE A 345 -13.26 16.59 -1.37
C ILE A 345 -13.60 15.77 -2.61
N ALA A 346 -14.29 14.64 -2.44
CA ALA A 346 -14.93 13.92 -3.53
C ALA A 346 -16.24 13.32 -3.02
N GLY A 347 -17.25 13.23 -3.87
CA GLY A 347 -18.57 12.76 -3.46
C GLY A 347 -19.37 12.21 -4.63
N ARG A 348 -20.68 12.19 -4.47
CA ARG A 348 -21.59 11.78 -5.53
C ARG A 348 -21.59 12.81 -6.67
N LYS A 349 -21.45 12.35 -7.91
CA LYS A 349 -21.59 13.20 -9.11
C LYS A 349 -22.15 12.43 -10.30
N GLU A 350 -22.48 13.15 -11.36
CA GLU A 350 -22.86 12.57 -12.64
C GLU A 350 -21.71 12.68 -13.64
N VAL A 351 -21.37 11.58 -14.29
CA VAL A 351 -20.34 11.51 -15.34
C VAL A 351 -20.95 11.01 -16.63
N GLN A 352 -20.49 11.55 -17.76
CA GLN A 352 -20.96 11.11 -19.08
C GLN A 352 -20.23 9.83 -19.50
N VAL A 353 -20.99 8.78 -19.80
CA VAL A 353 -20.47 7.50 -20.30
C VAL A 353 -21.22 7.15 -21.57
N ALA A 354 -20.53 7.17 -22.72
CA ALA A 354 -21.12 6.90 -24.03
C ALA A 354 -22.39 7.73 -24.29
N GLY A 355 -22.35 9.03 -23.95
CA GLY A 355 -23.47 9.96 -24.14
C GLY A 355 -24.61 9.85 -23.12
N LYS A 356 -24.46 9.03 -22.07
CA LYS A 356 -25.46 8.91 -20.99
C LYS A 356 -24.89 9.40 -19.66
N ALA A 357 -25.69 10.17 -18.92
CA ALA A 357 -25.36 10.55 -17.56
C ALA A 357 -25.43 9.31 -16.65
N VAL A 358 -24.32 9.03 -15.96
CA VAL A 358 -24.19 7.92 -15.01
C VAL A 358 -23.82 8.50 -13.66
N ARG A 359 -24.55 8.09 -12.62
CA ARG A 359 -24.24 8.45 -11.24
C ARG A 359 -23.05 7.66 -10.72
N THR A 360 -22.06 8.35 -10.18
CA THR A 360 -20.89 7.78 -9.52
C THR A 360 -20.74 8.30 -8.09
N TYR A 361 -19.98 7.58 -7.29
CA TYR A 361 -19.65 7.89 -5.91
C TYR A 361 -18.14 7.80 -5.70
N ALA A 362 -17.58 8.68 -4.90
CA ALA A 362 -16.18 8.63 -4.52
C ALA A 362 -15.89 7.39 -3.67
N MET A 363 -14.87 6.63 -4.05
CA MET A 363 -14.44 5.42 -3.35
C MET A 363 -12.94 5.50 -3.03
N ARG A 364 -12.61 4.97 -1.84
CA ARG A 364 -11.30 4.89 -1.19
C ARG A 364 -10.44 6.16 -1.30
N ALA A 365 -10.50 6.96 -0.24
CA ALA A 365 -9.64 8.07 0.02
C ALA A 365 -8.23 7.55 0.26
N MET A 366 -7.32 7.84 -0.66
CA MET A 366 -5.91 7.51 -0.51
C MET A 366 -5.12 8.81 -0.55
N HIS A 367 -4.22 9.02 0.39
CA HIS A 367 -3.31 10.15 0.30
C HIS A 367 -1.91 9.82 0.78
N THR A 368 -0.97 10.60 0.28
CA THR A 368 0.39 10.67 0.79
C THR A 368 0.91 12.08 0.61
N ARG A 369 1.96 12.46 1.34
CA ARG A 369 2.51 13.82 1.28
C ARG A 369 3.45 13.96 0.10
N VAL A 370 3.34 15.09 -0.59
CA VAL A 370 4.42 15.59 -1.46
C VAL A 370 5.61 15.87 -0.54
N LEU A 371 6.76 15.29 -0.84
CA LEU A 371 7.99 15.55 -0.12
C LEU A 371 8.68 16.79 -0.69
N ASN A 372 9.38 17.53 0.16
CA ASN A 372 10.33 18.56 -0.28
C ASN A 372 11.55 17.91 -0.93
N ALA A 373 12.40 18.68 -1.60
CA ALA A 373 13.60 18.17 -2.28
C ALA A 373 14.60 17.46 -1.34
N ASP A 374 14.56 17.78 -0.04
CA ASP A 374 15.35 17.14 1.02
C ASP A 374 14.69 15.86 1.59
N GLY A 375 13.53 15.44 1.06
CA GLY A 375 12.77 14.28 1.50
C GLY A 375 11.85 14.54 2.70
N THR A 376 11.83 15.76 3.25
CA THR A 376 10.94 16.09 4.38
C THR A 376 9.49 16.26 3.93
N PRO A 377 8.49 15.93 4.77
CA PRO A 377 7.08 16.11 4.40
C PRO A 377 6.70 17.59 4.23
N SER A 378 6.01 17.94 3.14
CA SER A 378 5.39 19.26 2.93
C SER A 378 3.94 19.32 3.43
N ASP A 379 3.31 20.50 3.33
CA ASP A 379 1.88 20.69 3.62
C ASP A 379 0.97 20.29 2.45
N VAL A 380 1.54 19.89 1.31
CA VAL A 380 0.77 19.42 0.15
C VAL A 380 0.62 17.91 0.21
N VAL A 381 -0.61 17.43 0.09
CA VAL A 381 -0.96 16.03 -0.06
C VAL A 381 -1.37 15.76 -1.51
N MET A 382 -0.90 14.65 -2.06
CA MET A 382 -1.56 14.05 -3.21
C MET A 382 -2.75 13.26 -2.69
N PHE A 383 -3.93 13.61 -3.15
CA PHE A 383 -5.16 12.90 -2.84
C PHE A 383 -5.65 12.15 -4.08
N ARG A 384 -5.99 10.88 -3.90
CA ARG A 384 -6.55 10.00 -4.92
C ARG A 384 -7.89 9.42 -4.45
N SER A 385 -8.86 9.39 -5.35
CA SER A 385 -10.12 8.66 -5.19
C SER A 385 -10.63 8.14 -6.53
N GLY A 386 -11.36 7.02 -6.51
CA GLY A 386 -12.03 6.49 -7.70
C GLY A 386 -13.50 6.93 -7.77
N ASP A 387 -13.98 7.23 -8.98
CA ASP A 387 -15.42 7.41 -9.22
C ASP A 387 -16.08 6.08 -9.56
N VAL A 388 -16.95 5.60 -8.67
CA VAL A 388 -17.56 4.27 -8.80
C VAL A 388 -19.03 4.35 -9.11
N GLN A 389 -19.42 3.72 -10.21
CA GLN A 389 -20.82 3.36 -10.44
C GLN A 389 -21.09 2.03 -9.75
N GLY A 390 -21.84 2.05 -8.64
CA GLY A 390 -22.22 0.84 -7.91
C GLY A 390 -23.16 -0.08 -8.69
N SER A 391 -22.91 -1.39 -8.62
CA SER A 391 -23.83 -2.44 -9.13
C SER A 391 -25.02 -2.70 -8.18
N ASN A 392 -24.91 -2.23 -6.94
CA ASN A 392 -25.95 -2.36 -5.90
C ASN A 392 -27.23 -1.57 -6.16
N ALA A 393 -27.29 -0.73 -7.21
CA ALA A 393 -28.50 0.03 -7.52
C ALA A 393 -29.65 -0.83 -8.05
N ASN A 394 -29.36 -2.00 -8.66
CA ASN A 394 -30.38 -2.76 -9.39
C ASN A 394 -30.61 -4.20 -8.90
N ASN A 395 -29.63 -4.92 -8.33
CA ASN A 395 -29.78 -6.38 -8.07
C ASN A 395 -29.05 -6.93 -6.81
N GLY A 396 -28.60 -6.08 -5.86
CA GLY A 396 -27.92 -6.57 -4.64
C GLY A 396 -26.54 -7.24 -4.88
N ILE A 397 -25.94 -6.98 -6.04
CA ILE A 397 -24.64 -7.52 -6.46
C ILE A 397 -23.54 -6.57 -5.95
N LYS A 398 -22.66 -7.05 -5.06
CA LYS A 398 -21.49 -6.29 -4.57
C LYS A 398 -20.58 -5.89 -5.74
N GLY A 399 -19.88 -4.76 -5.61
CA GLY A 399 -18.97 -4.24 -6.66
C GLY A 399 -19.53 -3.07 -7.47
N GLY A 400 -18.69 -2.53 -8.35
CA GLY A 400 -19.00 -1.37 -9.17
C GLY A 400 -17.99 -1.16 -10.30
N VAL A 401 -18.36 -0.31 -11.26
CA VAL A 401 -17.50 0.05 -12.38
C VAL A 401 -16.86 1.40 -12.11
N TYR A 402 -15.53 1.42 -12.05
CA TYR A 402 -14.78 2.67 -11.98
C TYR A 402 -14.91 3.44 -13.30
N ARG A 403 -15.33 4.70 -13.20
CA ARG A 403 -15.48 5.62 -14.34
C ARG A 403 -14.33 6.61 -14.43
N ALA A 404 -13.71 6.97 -13.31
CA ALA A 404 -12.52 7.80 -13.25
C ALA A 404 -11.60 7.38 -12.10
N ASN A 405 -10.33 7.71 -12.25
CA ASN A 405 -9.31 7.62 -11.21
C ASN A 405 -8.77 9.04 -11.05
N GLU A 406 -9.22 9.72 -10.02
CA GLU A 406 -9.00 11.14 -9.85
C GLU A 406 -7.85 11.38 -8.88
N VAL A 407 -6.88 12.17 -9.32
CA VAL A 407 -5.75 12.61 -8.49
C VAL A 407 -5.73 14.12 -8.42
N SER A 408 -5.54 14.66 -7.23
CA SER A 408 -5.49 16.11 -6.95
C SER A 408 -4.31 16.44 -6.03
N LEU A 409 -3.90 17.70 -6.04
CA LEU A 409 -2.94 18.23 -5.07
C LEU A 409 -3.67 19.19 -4.16
N LEU A 410 -3.62 18.92 -2.86
CA LEU A 410 -4.33 19.69 -1.84
C LEU A 410 -3.32 20.18 -0.80
N LYS A 411 -3.31 21.48 -0.50
CA LYS A 411 -2.52 22.03 0.61
C LYS A 411 -3.40 22.08 1.85
N ALA A 412 -3.08 21.23 2.82
CA ALA A 412 -3.83 21.11 4.07
C ALA A 412 -3.00 21.67 5.22
N THR A 413 -3.54 22.67 5.91
CA THR A 413 -2.88 23.37 7.02
C THR A 413 -3.79 23.41 8.23
N ARG A 414 -3.27 23.84 9.38
CA ARG A 414 -4.08 24.06 10.58
C ARG A 414 -5.30 24.96 10.34
N ALA A 415 -5.18 25.98 9.50
CA ALA A 415 -6.24 26.96 9.24
C ALA A 415 -7.27 26.51 8.18
N GLY A 416 -6.90 25.62 7.27
CA GLY A 416 -7.81 25.19 6.22
C GLY A 416 -7.15 24.41 5.09
N LEU A 417 -7.95 24.23 4.04
CA LEU A 417 -7.63 23.48 2.84
C LEU A 417 -7.65 24.39 1.61
N GLU A 418 -6.59 24.34 0.82
CA GLU A 418 -6.43 24.98 -0.49
C GLU A 418 -6.28 23.90 -1.57
N ILE A 419 -6.94 24.08 -2.71
CA ILE A 419 -6.78 23.21 -3.88
C ILE A 419 -5.61 23.75 -4.71
N VAL A 420 -4.47 23.05 -4.67
CA VAL A 420 -3.28 23.39 -5.47
C VAL A 420 -3.49 22.96 -6.93
N GLN A 421 -4.05 21.76 -7.11
CA GLN A 421 -4.47 21.25 -8.41
C GLN A 421 -5.80 20.53 -8.27
N ALA A 422 -6.77 20.91 -9.11
CA ALA A 422 -8.07 20.26 -9.18
C ALA A 422 -7.94 18.78 -9.63
N PRO A 423 -8.94 17.94 -9.30
CA PRO A 423 -8.95 16.53 -9.70
C PRO A 423 -8.68 16.34 -11.20
N THR A 424 -7.69 15.51 -11.50
CA THR A 424 -7.32 15.12 -12.87
C THR A 424 -7.56 13.62 -13.02
N ASN A 425 -8.28 13.22 -14.07
CA ASN A 425 -8.58 11.82 -14.33
C ASN A 425 -7.41 11.11 -15.03
N PHE A 426 -6.86 10.09 -14.40
CA PHE A 426 -5.76 9.28 -14.92
C PHE A 426 -6.17 7.84 -15.30
N LYS A 427 -7.47 7.52 -15.34
CA LYS A 427 -7.94 6.15 -15.62
C LYS A 427 -7.30 5.51 -16.86
N GLY A 428 -7.16 6.24 -17.97
CA GLY A 428 -6.55 5.73 -19.21
C GLY A 428 -5.03 5.56 -19.13
N LYS A 429 -4.39 6.21 -18.16
CA LYS A 429 -2.93 6.17 -17.93
C LYS A 429 -2.54 5.10 -16.89
N PHE A 430 -3.50 4.69 -16.06
CA PHE A 430 -3.32 3.69 -15.00
C PHE A 430 -4.12 2.40 -15.26
N LEU A 431 -4.09 1.90 -16.49
CA LEU A 431 -4.68 0.60 -16.83
C LEU A 431 -4.12 -0.49 -15.91
N GLY A 432 -4.96 -1.10 -15.08
CA GLY A 432 -4.58 -2.13 -14.10
C GLY A 432 -4.35 -1.64 -12.67
N ALA A 433 -4.13 -0.34 -12.42
CA ALA A 433 -4.13 0.22 -11.07
C ALA A 433 -5.54 0.61 -10.62
N LEU A 434 -6.47 -0.35 -10.73
CA LEU A 434 -7.90 -0.19 -10.48
C LEU A 434 -8.16 0.00 -8.98
N ASP A 435 -7.97 1.25 -8.58
CA ASP A 435 -8.83 2.07 -7.72
C ASP A 435 -9.02 1.72 -6.25
N THR A 436 -9.19 0.46 -5.86
CA THR A 436 -9.34 0.12 -4.44
C THR A 436 -8.08 -0.40 -3.77
N HIS A 437 -7.11 -0.92 -4.52
CA HIS A 437 -6.12 -1.82 -3.95
C HIS A 437 -4.73 -1.60 -4.55
N VAL A 438 -4.31 -0.34 -4.50
CA VAL A 438 -3.02 0.12 -5.00
C VAL A 438 -2.18 0.54 -3.80
N THR A 439 -0.89 0.22 -3.81
CA THR A 439 0.04 0.76 -2.83
C THR A 439 0.60 2.06 -3.36
N ILE A 440 0.59 3.13 -2.55
CA ILE A 440 1.12 4.43 -2.93
C ILE A 440 2.28 4.79 -2.02
N CYS A 441 3.46 5.01 -2.60
CA CYS A 441 4.61 5.57 -1.89
C CYS A 441 5.00 6.92 -2.49
N GLY A 442 5.07 7.94 -1.63
CA GLY A 442 5.65 9.23 -1.95
C GLY A 442 7.18 9.17 -1.90
N GLY A 443 7.83 9.96 -2.73
CA GLY A 443 9.28 9.93 -2.85
C GLY A 443 9.86 11.15 -3.54
N VAL A 444 11.19 11.22 -3.50
CA VAL A 444 12.00 12.20 -4.23
C VAL A 444 12.84 11.45 -5.26
N PHE A 445 12.62 11.76 -6.53
CA PHE A 445 13.17 11.05 -7.67
C PHE A 445 14.37 11.79 -8.25
N GLY A 446 15.41 11.03 -8.57
CA GLY A 446 16.43 11.46 -9.53
C GLY A 446 17.44 12.46 -8.99
N THR A 447 18.23 13.03 -9.91
CA THR A 447 19.30 13.99 -9.56
C THR A 447 18.76 15.37 -9.23
N THR A 448 17.61 15.73 -9.81
CA THR A 448 16.91 16.98 -9.59
C THR A 448 16.09 17.01 -8.30
N SER A 449 16.05 15.88 -7.57
CA SER A 449 15.22 15.72 -6.38
C SER A 449 13.76 16.13 -6.62
N THR A 450 13.19 15.64 -7.71
CA THR A 450 11.81 15.93 -8.09
C THR A 450 10.85 15.12 -7.22
N PRO A 451 9.90 15.75 -6.51
CA PRO A 451 8.89 15.02 -5.76
C PRO A 451 7.95 14.25 -6.68
N GLY A 452 7.46 13.12 -6.18
CA GLY A 452 6.51 12.31 -6.93
C GLY A 452 6.00 11.14 -6.11
N PHE A 453 5.37 10.22 -6.81
CA PHE A 453 4.67 9.08 -6.25
C PHE A 453 4.83 7.89 -7.17
N ALA A 454 5.03 6.72 -6.55
CA ALA A 454 4.93 5.44 -7.20
C ALA A 454 3.63 4.77 -6.76
N MET A 455 2.94 4.18 -7.73
CA MET A 455 1.71 3.41 -7.55
C MET A 455 1.97 1.98 -7.99
N MET A 456 1.97 1.06 -7.02
CA MET A 456 2.13 -0.35 -7.28
C MET A 456 0.75 -1.02 -7.35
N SER A 457 0.53 -1.77 -8.43
CA SER A 457 -0.66 -2.60 -8.63
C SER A 457 -0.22 -4.03 -8.91
N GLY A 458 -0.91 -5.01 -8.33
CA GLY A 458 -0.64 -6.40 -8.68
C GLY A 458 -1.08 -6.75 -10.08
N SER A 459 -0.63 -7.92 -10.51
CA SER A 459 -0.98 -8.51 -11.78
C SER A 459 -2.47 -8.84 -11.85
N MET A 460 -3.05 -8.64 -13.03
CA MET A 460 -4.41 -9.11 -13.36
C MET A 460 -4.41 -10.53 -13.95
N THR A 461 -3.24 -11.10 -14.21
CA THR A 461 -3.04 -12.49 -14.66
C THR A 461 -2.44 -13.29 -13.50
N ALA A 462 -2.90 -14.53 -13.28
CA ALA A 462 -2.66 -15.34 -12.08
C ALA A 462 -1.18 -15.69 -11.79
N THR A 463 -0.27 -15.25 -12.66
CA THR A 463 1.15 -15.62 -12.70
C THR A 463 2.03 -14.45 -13.17
N GLY A 464 1.54 -13.22 -13.04
CA GLY A 464 2.26 -12.02 -13.50
C GLY A 464 2.86 -11.21 -12.35
N ASP A 465 3.84 -10.38 -12.71
CA ASP A 465 4.50 -9.47 -11.78
C ASP A 465 3.59 -8.31 -11.36
N ALA A 466 3.84 -7.76 -10.17
CA ALA A 466 3.38 -6.41 -9.85
C ALA A 466 3.92 -5.39 -10.86
N SER A 467 3.13 -4.35 -11.13
CA SER A 467 3.52 -3.21 -11.96
C SER A 467 3.53 -1.92 -11.16
N ILE A 468 4.51 -1.06 -11.43
CA ILE A 468 4.65 0.26 -10.83
C ILE A 468 4.48 1.33 -11.91
N ARG A 469 3.72 2.37 -11.58
CA ARG A 469 3.52 3.58 -12.40
C ARG A 469 3.82 4.82 -11.58
N PHE A 470 4.20 5.91 -12.24
CA PHE A 470 4.70 7.10 -11.56
C PHE A 470 3.92 8.36 -11.91
N LEU A 471 3.77 9.22 -10.90
CA LEU A 471 3.37 10.61 -11.03
C LEU A 471 4.46 11.48 -10.43
N THR A 472 4.95 12.46 -11.17
CA THR A 472 5.89 13.47 -10.65
C THR A 472 5.17 14.81 -10.51
N THR A 473 5.71 15.71 -9.69
CA THR A 473 5.21 17.08 -9.59
C THR A 473 6.18 18.05 -10.25
N ASP A 474 5.68 18.86 -11.17
CA ASP A 474 6.35 20.03 -11.72
C ASP A 474 5.67 21.29 -11.16
N GLY A 475 6.22 21.81 -10.06
CA GLY A 475 5.57 22.85 -9.26
C GLY A 475 4.19 22.41 -8.77
N ALA A 476 3.14 23.11 -9.20
CA ALA A 476 1.75 22.83 -8.84
C ALA A 476 1.03 21.86 -9.80
N LYS A 477 1.76 21.16 -10.69
CA LYS A 477 1.16 20.27 -11.70
C LYS A 477 1.66 18.84 -11.58
N LEU A 478 0.73 17.89 -11.60
CA LEU A 478 0.98 16.46 -11.73
C LEU A 478 1.34 16.11 -13.19
N LYS A 479 2.47 15.44 -13.37
CA LYS A 479 2.90 14.88 -14.64
C LYS A 479 2.88 13.36 -14.56
N HIS A 480 2.26 12.74 -15.56
CA HIS A 480 2.31 11.29 -15.73
C HIS A 480 3.60 10.90 -16.43
N GLU A 481 4.34 9.98 -15.83
CA GLU A 481 5.46 9.34 -16.49
C GLU A 481 4.96 8.09 -17.21
N PRO A 482 5.12 7.98 -18.54
CA PRO A 482 4.48 6.94 -19.34
C PRO A 482 5.05 5.53 -19.09
N GLN A 483 6.19 5.43 -18.42
CA GLN A 483 6.82 4.14 -18.14
C GLN A 483 6.06 3.37 -17.07
N THR A 484 5.81 2.10 -17.36
CA THR A 484 5.37 1.10 -16.38
C THR A 484 6.53 0.16 -16.14
N LEU A 485 6.90 -0.03 -14.87
CA LEU A 485 7.99 -0.94 -14.48
C LEU A 485 7.40 -2.22 -13.88
N SER A 486 8.01 -3.37 -14.14
CA SER A 486 7.71 -4.62 -13.44
C SER A 486 8.47 -4.64 -12.12
N VAL A 487 7.85 -5.14 -11.05
CA VAL A 487 8.50 -5.45 -9.76
C VAL A 487 9.31 -6.76 -9.85
N GLY A 488 9.12 -7.58 -10.89
CA GLY A 488 9.85 -8.84 -11.08
C GLY A 488 9.46 -9.96 -10.10
N ALA A 489 8.48 -9.71 -9.25
CA ALA A 489 7.97 -10.65 -8.27
C ALA A 489 6.46 -10.84 -8.48
N ASN A 490 6.02 -12.09 -8.40
CA ASN A 490 4.61 -12.44 -8.46
C ASN A 490 3.85 -11.69 -7.38
N TYR A 491 2.77 -11.04 -7.80
CA TYR A 491 1.88 -10.33 -6.90
C TYR A 491 0.52 -10.27 -7.55
N ASP A 492 -0.30 -11.27 -7.26
CA ASP A 492 -1.58 -11.43 -7.92
C ASP A 492 -2.65 -10.59 -7.20
N MET A 493 -3.13 -9.56 -7.89
CA MET A 493 -4.19 -8.71 -7.37
C MET A 493 -5.53 -9.43 -7.43
N HIS A 494 -5.74 -10.33 -8.40
CA HIS A 494 -7.08 -10.60 -8.93
C HIS A 494 -7.49 -12.08 -8.90
N LEU A 495 -6.59 -13.00 -9.26
CA LEU A 495 -6.94 -14.41 -9.47
C LEU A 495 -6.68 -15.27 -8.25
N TYR A 496 -5.73 -14.91 -7.39
CA TYR A 496 -5.46 -15.58 -6.12
C TYR A 496 -6.72 -15.56 -5.23
N SER A 497 -7.32 -14.39 -4.98
CA SER A 497 -8.59 -14.31 -4.22
C SER A 497 -9.80 -14.94 -4.94
N ASN A 498 -9.76 -15.13 -6.27
CA ASN A 498 -10.85 -15.78 -7.02
C ASN A 498 -10.74 -17.32 -7.05
N LEU A 499 -9.52 -17.86 -7.11
CA LEU A 499 -9.25 -19.29 -6.97
C LEU A 499 -9.41 -19.73 -5.51
N LEU A 500 -9.29 -18.79 -4.56
CA LEU A 500 -9.37 -19.01 -3.11
C LEU A 500 -10.68 -18.60 -2.41
N GLY A 501 -11.66 -18.09 -3.14
CA GLY A 501 -13.02 -17.90 -2.65
C GLY A 501 -13.27 -16.55 -1.98
N ASN A 502 -14.51 -16.09 -2.14
CA ASN A 502 -15.15 -14.89 -1.59
C ASN A 502 -14.78 -13.51 -2.13
N ASN A 503 -14.30 -13.43 -3.36
CA ASN A 503 -14.55 -12.23 -4.15
C ASN A 503 -15.59 -12.51 -5.24
N PRO A 504 -16.89 -12.41 -4.94
CA PRO A 504 -17.90 -12.72 -5.95
C PRO A 504 -17.82 -11.83 -7.21
N TYR A 505 -16.93 -10.80 -7.27
CA TYR A 505 -16.94 -9.79 -8.34
C TYR A 505 -15.58 -9.17 -8.69
N ASN A 506 -14.46 -9.93 -8.70
CA ASN A 506 -13.19 -9.41 -9.27
C ASN A 506 -12.57 -8.17 -8.57
N GLN A 507 -12.87 -7.92 -7.30
CA GLN A 507 -12.31 -6.76 -6.57
C GLN A 507 -10.86 -7.05 -6.14
N GLY A 508 -9.91 -7.08 -7.08
CA GLY A 508 -8.57 -7.53 -6.77
C GLY A 508 -7.92 -6.73 -5.61
N ARG A 509 -7.21 -7.37 -4.67
CA ARG A 509 -6.70 -6.76 -3.42
C ARG A 509 -5.19 -6.51 -3.41
N GLY A 510 -4.77 -5.52 -2.61
CA GLY A 510 -3.42 -4.98 -2.60
C GLY A 510 -2.91 -4.85 -1.17
N PHE A 511 -2.05 -5.77 -0.75
CA PHE A 511 -1.41 -5.86 0.57
C PHE A 511 0.12 -5.65 0.57
N GLY A 512 0.69 -5.11 -0.51
CA GLY A 512 2.14 -4.95 -0.65
C GLY A 512 2.56 -3.57 -0.19
N ASP A 513 3.77 -3.41 0.34
CA ASP A 513 4.29 -2.12 0.80
C ASP A 513 5.33 -1.57 -0.20
N CYS A 514 5.57 -0.26 -0.19
CA CYS A 514 6.65 0.32 -0.98
C CYS A 514 7.30 1.53 -0.33
N GLN A 515 8.58 1.73 -0.62
CA GLN A 515 9.36 2.88 -0.19
C GLN A 515 10.22 3.38 -1.36
N VAL A 516 10.23 4.69 -1.57
CA VAL A 516 11.17 5.36 -2.48
C VAL A 516 12.21 6.09 -1.65
N MET A 517 13.49 5.90 -1.96
CA MET A 517 14.60 6.54 -1.25
C MET A 517 15.76 6.84 -2.20
N LYS A 518 16.68 7.72 -1.77
CA LYS A 518 17.96 7.89 -2.44
C LYS A 518 18.77 6.61 -2.31
N ASP A 519 19.47 6.24 -3.38
CA ASP A 519 20.33 5.06 -3.37
C ASP A 519 21.55 5.33 -2.47
N PRO A 520 21.73 4.57 -1.38
CA PRO A 520 22.82 4.82 -0.44
C PRO A 520 24.20 4.44 -1.00
N PHE A 521 24.27 3.65 -2.08
CA PHE A 521 25.52 3.19 -2.68
C PHE A 521 25.83 3.86 -4.01
N ASN A 522 24.81 4.38 -4.71
CA ASN A 522 24.98 5.04 -6.00
C ASN A 522 24.42 6.47 -5.95
N PRO A 523 25.23 7.45 -5.49
CA PRO A 523 24.80 8.85 -5.39
C PRO A 523 24.17 9.36 -6.69
N GLY A 524 23.08 10.11 -6.56
CA GLY A 524 22.32 10.65 -7.70
C GLY A 524 21.29 9.68 -8.29
N LYS A 525 21.23 8.43 -7.83
CA LYS A 525 20.13 7.51 -8.14
C LYS A 525 19.08 7.51 -7.02
N SER A 526 17.83 7.20 -7.40
CA SER A 526 16.77 6.83 -6.47
C SER A 526 16.37 5.39 -6.72
N ILE A 527 16.14 4.66 -5.62
CA ILE A 527 15.61 3.30 -5.65
C ILE A 527 14.17 3.28 -5.12
N LEU A 528 13.40 2.32 -5.64
CA LEU A 528 12.14 1.89 -5.06
C LEU A 528 12.33 0.47 -4.55
N ILE A 529 11.89 0.25 -3.32
CA ILE A 529 11.82 -1.08 -2.73
C ILE A 529 10.34 -1.41 -2.55
N ALA A 530 9.94 -2.61 -2.96
CA ALA A 530 8.58 -3.10 -2.83
C ALA A 530 8.58 -4.42 -2.05
N ALA A 531 7.68 -4.54 -1.08
CA ALA A 531 7.31 -5.80 -0.45
C ALA A 531 6.03 -6.32 -1.10
N VAL A 532 6.07 -7.55 -1.59
CA VAL A 532 4.93 -8.18 -2.26
C VAL A 532 4.79 -9.64 -1.85
N ASN A 533 3.57 -10.15 -1.86
CA ASN A 533 3.25 -11.53 -1.54
C ASN A 533 2.69 -12.22 -2.78
N GLY A 534 3.28 -13.35 -3.18
CA GLY A 534 2.80 -14.06 -4.35
C GLY A 534 3.14 -15.54 -4.34
N LYS A 535 2.42 -16.29 -5.18
CA LYS A 535 2.71 -17.71 -5.36
C LYS A 535 4.11 -17.90 -5.92
N ASP A 536 4.86 -18.80 -5.32
CA ASP A 536 6.16 -19.22 -5.86
C ASP A 536 5.96 -20.01 -7.17
N VAL A 537 6.71 -19.65 -8.21
CA VAL A 537 6.65 -20.33 -9.51
C VAL A 537 7.08 -21.80 -9.43
N THR A 538 7.88 -22.18 -8.42
CA THR A 538 8.31 -23.56 -8.24
C THR A 538 7.25 -24.44 -7.56
N GLN A 539 6.17 -23.83 -7.04
CA GLN A 539 5.10 -24.55 -6.34
C GLN A 539 3.97 -24.94 -7.31
N GLY A 540 3.92 -26.22 -7.68
CA GLY A 540 2.94 -26.75 -8.64
C GLY A 540 1.48 -26.74 -8.17
N ALA A 541 1.21 -26.97 -6.87
CA ALA A 541 -0.15 -27.03 -6.36
C ALA A 541 -0.73 -25.62 -6.10
N SER A 542 -2.03 -25.44 -6.34
CA SER A 542 -2.75 -24.18 -6.09
C SER A 542 -3.01 -23.89 -4.61
N GLN A 543 -2.79 -24.86 -3.73
CA GLN A 543 -3.16 -24.83 -2.32
C GLN A 543 -2.07 -24.26 -1.40
N PHE A 544 -0.86 -24.04 -1.93
CA PHE A 544 0.23 -23.43 -1.18
C PHE A 544 -0.04 -21.95 -0.97
N LYS A 545 0.27 -21.48 0.24
CA LYS A 545 0.25 -20.06 0.60
C LYS A 545 1.28 -19.26 -0.21
N PRO A 546 1.10 -17.93 -0.34
CA PRO A 546 2.08 -17.09 -1.02
C PRO A 546 3.37 -16.99 -0.21
N SER A 547 4.47 -16.73 -0.92
CA SER A 547 5.75 -16.33 -0.33
C SER A 547 5.86 -14.80 -0.33
N GLY A 548 6.62 -14.26 0.62
CA GLY A 548 6.95 -12.84 0.71
C GLY A 548 8.26 -12.51 0.00
N TYR A 549 8.24 -11.48 -0.84
CA TYR A 549 9.38 -11.02 -1.64
C TYR A 549 9.69 -9.54 -1.37
N LEU A 550 10.98 -9.21 -1.35
CA LEU A 550 11.46 -7.85 -1.53
C LEU A 550 11.99 -7.70 -2.95
N SER A 551 11.59 -6.61 -3.61
CA SER A 551 12.10 -6.22 -4.91
C SER A 551 12.69 -4.83 -4.85
N THR A 552 13.88 -4.65 -5.41
CA THR A 552 14.58 -3.36 -5.49
C THR A 552 14.75 -2.96 -6.95
N LEU A 553 14.37 -1.72 -7.26
CA LEU A 553 14.45 -1.15 -8.59
C LEU A 553 15.14 0.21 -8.52
N VAL A 554 16.04 0.47 -9.45
CA VAL A 554 16.47 1.85 -9.73
C VAL A 554 15.37 2.53 -10.52
N VAL A 555 14.74 3.56 -9.95
CA VAL A 555 13.59 4.25 -10.54
C VAL A 555 13.93 5.64 -11.05
N ALA A 556 15.10 6.18 -10.70
CA ALA A 556 15.61 7.40 -11.32
C ALA A 556 17.14 7.47 -11.20
N GLY A 557 17.79 8.12 -12.17
CA GLY A 557 19.23 8.39 -12.13
C GLY A 557 19.70 9.23 -13.31
N PRO A 558 20.97 9.67 -13.31
CA PRO A 558 21.54 10.37 -14.45
C PRO A 558 21.40 9.50 -15.70
N LYS A 559 20.84 10.10 -16.76
CA LYS A 559 20.73 9.43 -18.07
C LYS A 559 22.13 8.92 -18.45
N ALA A 560 22.27 7.60 -18.64
CA ALA A 560 23.50 7.07 -19.22
C ALA A 560 23.77 7.85 -20.52
N PRO A 561 25.01 8.30 -20.78
CA PRO A 561 25.32 8.90 -22.07
C PRO A 561 24.81 7.92 -23.12
N ALA A 562 23.97 8.41 -24.05
CA ALA A 562 23.47 7.58 -25.13
C ALA A 562 24.68 6.83 -25.69
N ALA A 563 24.63 5.49 -25.70
CA ALA A 563 25.72 4.70 -26.25
C ALA A 563 26.04 5.32 -27.60
N GLY A 564 27.23 5.93 -27.70
CA GLY A 564 27.64 6.60 -28.91
C GLY A 564 27.43 5.60 -30.03
N SER A 565 26.64 5.96 -31.03
CA SER A 565 26.54 5.20 -32.26
C SER A 565 27.96 5.19 -32.82
N GLY A 566 28.73 4.18 -32.44
CA GLY A 566 29.99 3.89 -33.07
C GLY A 566 29.66 3.72 -34.54
N THR A 567 30.12 4.68 -35.34
CA THR A 567 30.12 4.63 -36.79
C THR A 567 31.03 3.48 -37.19
N GLY A 568 30.53 2.25 -37.04
CA GLY A 568 31.06 1.07 -37.67
C GLY A 568 30.70 1.15 -39.13
N GLN A 569 31.57 1.80 -39.90
CA GLN A 569 31.61 1.63 -41.35
C GLN A 569 31.72 0.13 -41.65
N SER A 570 30.67 -0.44 -42.22
CA SER A 570 30.72 -1.64 -43.04
C SER A 570 30.05 -1.28 -44.35
N GLY A 571 30.89 -1.07 -45.38
CA GLY A 571 30.44 -0.70 -46.70
C GLY A 571 29.77 -1.84 -47.47
N ASN A 572 29.10 -1.39 -48.54
CA ASN A 572 28.66 -2.08 -49.75
C ASN A 572 27.40 -2.96 -49.70
N GLY A 573 26.38 -2.48 -50.43
CA GLY A 573 25.22 -3.25 -50.87
C GLY A 573 24.11 -2.32 -51.36
N GLU A 574 24.09 -2.06 -52.66
CA GLU A 574 23.20 -1.14 -53.37
C GLU A 574 21.70 -1.51 -53.33
N GLY A 575 20.85 -0.48 -53.42
CA GLY A 575 19.55 -0.51 -54.10
C GLY A 575 18.33 -0.94 -53.28
N ASN A 576 17.45 -0.01 -52.92
CA ASN A 576 16.22 0.28 -53.68
C ASN A 576 15.37 1.36 -52.97
N THR A 577 14.90 2.35 -53.75
CA THR A 577 14.00 3.44 -53.36
C THR A 577 12.53 3.02 -53.46
N ALA A 578 11.71 3.28 -52.42
CA ALA A 578 10.25 3.47 -52.48
C ALA A 578 9.73 3.95 -51.11
N THR A 579 9.44 5.24 -50.94
CA THR A 579 8.10 5.91 -50.92
C THR A 579 7.22 5.66 -49.68
N ASP A 580 6.79 6.79 -49.11
CA ASP A 580 5.88 6.98 -47.98
C ASP A 580 4.56 6.21 -48.09
N GLY A 581 4.05 5.75 -46.94
CA GLY A 581 2.78 5.05 -46.82
C GLY A 581 2.27 5.02 -45.38
N ASP A 582 1.44 6.02 -45.09
CA ASP A 582 0.40 6.20 -44.07
C ASP A 582 0.17 5.16 -42.95
N SER A 583 -0.16 5.75 -41.80
CA SER A 583 -0.65 5.18 -40.57
C SER A 583 -2.02 4.47 -40.67
N SER A 584 -2.11 3.23 -40.18
CA SER A 584 -3.35 2.72 -39.55
C SER A 584 -3.11 1.45 -38.71
N VAL A 585 -3.39 1.60 -37.41
CA VAL A 585 -4.18 0.70 -36.53
C VAL A 585 -4.20 -0.82 -36.84
N GLY A 586 -3.80 -1.61 -35.83
CA GLY A 586 -4.49 -2.87 -35.47
C GLY A 586 -3.90 -4.17 -36.02
N GLY A 587 -3.46 -5.04 -35.10
CA GLY A 587 -3.12 -6.42 -35.45
C GLY A 587 -2.61 -7.23 -34.26
N CYS A 588 -3.53 -7.90 -33.57
CA CYS A 588 -3.20 -9.00 -32.66
C CYS A 588 -2.46 -10.10 -33.43
N SER A 589 -1.24 -10.44 -33.02
CA SER A 589 -0.51 -11.59 -33.55
C SER A 589 -0.89 -12.86 -32.77
N THR A 590 -1.71 -13.71 -33.38
CA THR A 590 -1.75 -15.15 -33.11
C THR A 590 -1.01 -15.87 -34.22
N GLY A 591 0.03 -16.63 -33.86
CA GLY A 591 0.68 -17.64 -34.68
C GLY A 591 1.65 -18.42 -33.77
N SER A 592 1.89 -19.72 -33.89
CA SER A 592 1.39 -20.77 -34.80
C SER A 592 2.11 -22.08 -34.42
N GLY A 593 1.58 -23.24 -34.82
CA GLY A 593 2.31 -24.52 -34.93
C GLY A 593 1.65 -25.67 -34.15
N SER A 594 0.62 -26.36 -34.68
CA SER A 594 0.62 -27.45 -35.68
C SER A 594 1.10 -28.81 -35.15
N THR A 595 0.21 -29.81 -35.14
CA THR A 595 0.30 -31.10 -35.90
C THR A 595 -0.87 -32.05 -35.55
N GLY A 596 -1.39 -32.76 -36.57
CA GLY A 596 -2.08 -34.07 -36.42
C GLY A 596 -3.61 -34.07 -36.63
N LEU A 597 -4.14 -34.10 -37.86
CA LEU A 597 -4.62 -35.31 -38.58
C LEU A 597 -5.54 -36.24 -37.77
N ALA A 598 -6.86 -36.19 -38.03
CA ALA A 598 -7.63 -37.24 -38.72
C ALA A 598 -9.09 -37.41 -38.24
N THR A 599 -9.99 -37.51 -39.22
CA THR A 599 -11.24 -38.33 -39.24
C THR A 599 -12.58 -37.70 -38.80
N LEU A 600 -13.32 -37.18 -39.80
CA LEU A 600 -14.69 -37.56 -40.20
C LEU A 600 -15.63 -38.20 -39.15
N PHE A 601 -16.77 -37.55 -38.84
CA PHE A 601 -18.13 -37.94 -39.28
C PHE A 601 -19.22 -37.16 -38.50
N LEU A 602 -20.37 -36.99 -39.17
CA LEU A 602 -21.71 -36.67 -38.65
C LEU A 602 -22.13 -35.20 -38.46
N LEU A 603 -22.49 -34.63 -39.62
CA LEU A 603 -23.71 -33.88 -39.91
C LEU A 603 -24.87 -34.02 -38.91
N GLY A 604 -25.41 -32.86 -38.51
CA GLY A 604 -26.85 -32.54 -38.66
C GLY A 604 -27.80 -32.96 -37.54
N LEU A 605 -28.31 -31.98 -36.79
CA LEU A 605 -29.76 -31.87 -36.54
C LEU A 605 -30.14 -30.48 -35.96
N VAL A 606 -30.89 -29.74 -36.79
CA VAL A 606 -32.08 -28.95 -36.42
C VAL A 606 -31.89 -27.63 -35.68
N ALA A 607 -31.78 -26.59 -36.51
CA ALA A 607 -32.62 -25.41 -36.33
C ALA A 607 -34.06 -25.70 -36.81
N ALA A 608 -35.01 -25.05 -36.14
CA ALA A 608 -36.38 -24.72 -36.60
C ALA A 608 -37.51 -25.76 -36.46
N ILE A 609 -38.20 -25.71 -35.31
CA ILE A 609 -39.68 -25.67 -35.25
C ILE A 609 -40.06 -24.61 -34.21
N ARG A 610 -40.29 -23.35 -34.62
CA ARG A 610 -41.61 -22.71 -34.83
C ARG A 610 -42.58 -22.79 -33.64
N ARG A 611 -42.78 -21.64 -33.00
CA ARG A 611 -44.04 -21.04 -32.49
C ARG A 611 -45.18 -21.99 -32.12
N ARG A 612 -45.69 -21.89 -30.88
CA ARG A 612 -47.05 -21.36 -30.60
C ARG A 612 -47.30 -21.17 -29.09
N ARG A 613 -48.17 -20.20 -28.83
CA ARG A 613 -48.72 -19.70 -27.56
C ARG A 613 -49.18 -20.79 -26.58
N ALA A 614 -48.87 -20.60 -25.30
CA ALA A 614 -49.81 -20.43 -24.18
C ALA A 614 -49.06 -19.67 -23.08
#